data_AF-A0A1G8KXR4-F1
#
_entry.id   AF-A0A1G8KXR4-F1
#
_cell.length_a   1.000
_cell.length_b   1.000
_cell.length_c   1.000
_cell.angle_alpha   90.00
_cell.angle_beta   90.00
_cell.angle_gamma   90.00
#
_symmetry.space_group_name_H-M   'P 1'
#
loop_
_entity.id
_entity.type
_entity.pdbx_description
1 polymer ?
#
loop_
_entity_poly.entity_id
_entity_poly.type
_entity_poly.pdbx_seq_one_letter_code
_entity_poly.pdbx_strand_id
1 'polypeptide(L)'
;MTAEDHDFSHLDRFGRAAASVSRNPRLAVNIVLGAAVVLAWLLLGAVAIRGAESRVPGIDAPGDTMLRYLPGLPLPDLLERFFSLCLAPAPLDGGVGAQAGALIVMWFLMAVATMLPSAGPMIRTYCEIADTARIKGEAVVHPLILVAGYLSVWLAASAVFAALTLIVHAFASSVQMLDPVVGATGAAALLVAGLYQFSGLKEACLTKCKSPFSILFSNWSARPGRIFRLGMEQGVWCLGCCWALMLVMFAVGVMNVFWLALIGLFTLIEKQTAGRLPTRIAGAILLVWATALLVVSA
;
A
#
# COMPACT_ATOMS: atom_id res chain seq x y z
N MET A 1 -17.19 7.04 -39.69
CA MET A 1 -16.23 8.13 -39.94
C MET A 1 -14.84 7.55 -39.83
N THR A 2 -14.10 7.60 -40.94
CA THR A 2 -12.74 7.08 -41.12
C THR A 2 -11.80 7.65 -40.07
N ALA A 3 -11.16 6.79 -39.29
CA ALA A 3 -10.08 7.19 -38.40
C ALA A 3 -8.93 7.72 -39.28
N GLU A 4 -8.67 9.02 -39.22
CA GLU A 4 -7.45 9.60 -39.75
C GLU A 4 -6.27 8.92 -39.06
N ASP A 5 -5.56 8.10 -39.82
CA ASP A 5 -4.29 7.52 -39.43
C ASP A 5 -3.22 8.59 -39.65
N HIS A 6 -3.10 9.50 -38.68
CA HIS A 6 -1.94 10.39 -38.62
C HIS A 6 -0.71 9.54 -38.33
N ASP A 7 -0.02 9.17 -39.41
CA ASP A 7 1.22 8.41 -39.42
C ASP A 7 2.32 9.18 -38.68
N PHE A 8 2.65 8.79 -37.45
CA PHE A 8 3.72 9.37 -36.64
C PHE A 8 5.13 8.93 -37.10
N SER A 9 5.30 8.56 -38.38
CA SER A 9 6.58 8.14 -38.96
C SER A 9 7.68 9.19 -38.81
N HIS A 10 7.30 10.46 -38.66
CA HIS A 10 8.20 11.61 -38.52
C HIS A 10 8.75 11.82 -37.10
N LEU A 11 8.24 11.11 -36.09
CA LEU A 11 8.76 11.18 -34.72
C LEU A 11 9.89 10.18 -34.50
N ASP A 12 10.90 10.59 -33.74
CA ASP A 12 11.97 9.76 -33.21
C ASP A 12 11.40 8.64 -32.31
N ARG A 13 12.20 7.61 -32.01
CA ARG A 13 11.70 6.39 -31.33
C ARG A 13 11.00 6.70 -30.00
N PHE A 14 11.49 7.71 -29.28
CA PHE A 14 10.88 8.21 -28.05
C PHE A 14 9.61 9.03 -28.31
N GLY A 15 9.60 9.88 -29.35
CA GLY A 15 8.40 10.61 -29.79
C GLY A 15 7.26 9.68 -30.25
N ARG A 16 7.56 8.63 -31.02
CA ARG A 16 6.58 7.59 -31.38
C ARG A 16 6.06 6.81 -30.17
N ALA A 17 6.94 6.48 -29.22
CA ALA A 17 6.54 5.82 -27.99
C ALA A 17 5.61 6.73 -27.16
N ALA A 18 5.96 8.00 -26.96
CA ALA A 18 5.14 8.97 -26.25
C ALA A 18 3.79 9.22 -26.94
N ALA A 19 3.75 9.30 -28.28
CA ALA A 19 2.53 9.43 -29.05
C ALA A 19 1.64 8.16 -28.98
N SER A 20 2.24 6.97 -28.95
CA SER A 20 1.48 5.72 -28.76
C SER A 20 0.86 5.61 -27.36
N VAL A 21 1.55 6.16 -26.34
CA VAL A 21 1.06 6.24 -24.96
C VAL A 21 -0.13 7.20 -24.84
N SER A 22 -0.11 8.35 -25.54
CA SER A 22 -1.22 9.30 -25.50
C SER A 22 -2.47 8.83 -26.27
N ARG A 23 -2.29 7.99 -27.30
CA ARG A 23 -3.40 7.45 -28.11
C ARG A 23 -4.16 6.32 -27.38
N ASN A 24 -3.53 5.62 -26.44
CA ASN A 24 -4.15 4.53 -25.68
C ASN A 24 -4.32 4.89 -24.19
N PRO A 25 -5.51 5.37 -23.76
CA PRO A 25 -5.75 5.78 -22.39
C PRO A 25 -5.51 4.65 -21.38
N ARG A 26 -5.68 3.38 -21.77
CA ARG A 26 -5.34 2.24 -20.90
C ARG A 26 -3.84 2.16 -20.61
N LEU A 27 -3.02 2.39 -21.64
CA LEU A 27 -1.57 2.27 -21.57
C LEU A 27 -0.99 3.43 -20.74
N ALA A 28 -1.48 4.65 -20.96
CA ALA A 28 -1.16 5.80 -20.12
C ALA A 28 -1.49 5.56 -18.63
N VAL A 29 -2.69 5.06 -18.32
CA VAL A 29 -3.08 4.77 -16.94
C VAL A 29 -2.19 3.69 -16.32
N ASN A 30 -1.93 2.59 -17.02
CA ASN A 30 -1.05 1.53 -16.51
C ASN A 30 0.39 2.03 -16.27
N ILE A 31 0.94 2.88 -17.15
CA ILE A 31 2.27 3.47 -16.95
C ILE A 31 2.28 4.37 -15.72
N VAL A 32 1.30 5.27 -15.57
CA VAL A 32 1.23 6.19 -14.42
C VAL A 32 1.16 5.41 -13.11
N LEU A 33 0.32 4.38 -13.05
CA LEU A 33 0.18 3.54 -11.86
C LEU A 33 1.44 2.71 -11.59
N GLY A 34 2.04 2.14 -12.64
CA GLY A 34 3.30 1.40 -12.53
C GLY A 34 4.43 2.28 -12.01
N ALA A 35 4.56 3.49 -12.57
CA ALA A 35 5.54 4.48 -12.12
C ALA A 35 5.31 4.89 -10.66
N ALA A 36 4.05 5.10 -10.24
CA ALA A 36 3.72 5.40 -8.85
C ALA A 36 4.10 4.26 -7.89
N VAL A 37 3.85 3.00 -8.26
CA VAL A 37 4.24 1.82 -7.45
C VAL A 37 5.76 1.70 -7.37
N VAL A 38 6.47 1.84 -8.49
CA VAL A 38 7.94 1.76 -8.53
C VAL A 38 8.55 2.88 -7.70
N LEU A 39 8.07 4.12 -7.86
CA LEU A 39 8.54 5.26 -7.07
C LEU A 39 8.29 5.03 -5.57
N ALA A 40 7.13 4.50 -5.19
CA ALA A 40 6.83 4.19 -3.79
C ALA A 40 7.80 3.13 -3.22
N TRP A 41 8.08 2.04 -3.96
CA TRP A 41 9.07 1.05 -3.55
C TRP A 41 10.49 1.59 -3.47
N LEU A 42 10.90 2.44 -4.41
CA LEU A 42 12.22 3.08 -4.39
C LEU A 42 12.37 4.00 -3.17
N LEU A 43 11.36 4.81 -2.88
CA LEU A 43 11.35 5.66 -1.68
C LEU A 43 11.44 4.81 -0.42
N LEU A 44 10.58 3.78 -0.28
CA LEU A 44 10.58 2.87 0.88
C LEU A 44 11.90 2.11 1.04
N GLY A 45 12.49 1.64 -0.07
CA GLY A 45 13.78 0.97 -0.08
C GLY A 45 14.91 1.90 0.35
N ALA A 46 14.93 3.14 -0.13
CA ALA A 46 15.90 4.13 0.30
C ALA A 46 15.77 4.43 1.81
N VAL A 47 14.54 4.49 2.33
CA VAL A 47 14.32 4.66 3.78
C VAL A 47 14.87 3.46 4.56
N ALA A 48 14.62 2.25 4.08
CA ALA A 48 15.04 1.03 4.75
C ALA A 48 16.57 0.87 4.78
N ILE A 49 17.27 1.25 3.71
CA ILE A 49 18.75 1.25 3.67
C ILE A 49 19.30 2.18 4.76
N ARG A 50 18.83 3.43 4.83
CA ARG A 50 19.25 4.39 5.86
C ARG A 50 18.87 3.94 7.28
N GLY A 51 17.72 3.29 7.44
CA GLY A 51 17.32 2.69 8.71
C GLY A 51 18.20 1.52 9.14
N ALA A 52 18.72 0.73 8.20
CA ALA A 52 19.65 -0.37 8.47
C ALA A 52 21.07 0.12 8.81
N GLU A 53 21.47 1.28 8.28
CA GLU A 53 22.73 1.97 8.61
C GLU A 53 22.69 2.67 9.98
N SER A 54 21.52 3.16 10.41
CA SER A 54 21.37 3.86 11.70
C SER A 54 21.16 2.95 12.90
N ARG A 55 20.93 1.64 12.69
CA ARG A 55 20.80 0.64 13.78
C ARG A 55 22.15 0.35 14.42
N VAL A 56 22.11 0.12 15.74
CA VAL A 56 23.28 -0.28 16.53
C VAL A 56 23.82 -1.63 16.01
N PRO A 57 25.14 -1.76 15.77
CA PRO A 57 25.74 -3.02 15.34
C PRO A 57 25.41 -4.17 16.31
N GLY A 58 24.85 -5.27 15.81
CA GLY A 58 24.49 -6.46 16.59
C GLY A 58 22.99 -6.67 16.82
N ILE A 59 22.13 -5.70 16.49
CA ILE A 59 20.66 -5.83 16.48
C ILE A 59 20.17 -5.70 15.04
N ASP A 60 20.39 -6.75 14.24
CA ASP A 60 19.99 -6.78 12.83
C ASP A 60 18.54 -7.25 12.69
N ALA A 61 17.72 -6.51 11.95
CA ALA A 61 16.41 -6.98 11.53
C ALA A 61 16.54 -7.87 10.28
N PRO A 62 15.58 -8.79 10.05
CA PRO A 62 15.54 -9.59 8.82
C PRO A 62 15.56 -8.67 7.59
N GLY A 63 16.58 -8.85 6.73
CA GLY A 63 16.81 -8.04 5.53
C GLY A 63 17.90 -6.96 5.66
N ASP A 64 18.34 -6.59 6.87
CA ASP A 64 19.31 -5.51 7.07
C ASP A 64 20.68 -5.82 6.46
N THR A 65 21.12 -7.08 6.53
CA THR A 65 22.38 -7.52 5.91
C THR A 65 22.36 -7.32 4.40
N MET A 66 21.26 -7.66 3.73
CA MET A 66 21.07 -7.45 2.29
C MET A 66 20.99 -5.96 1.94
N LEU A 67 20.33 -5.15 2.77
CA LEU A 67 20.20 -3.70 2.55
C LEU A 67 21.53 -2.97 2.66
N ARG A 68 22.44 -3.40 3.56
CA ARG A 68 23.78 -2.82 3.71
C ARG A 68 24.71 -3.08 2.51
N TYR A 69 24.41 -4.09 1.68
CA TYR A 69 25.16 -4.34 0.44
C TYR A 69 24.71 -3.46 -0.73
N LEU A 70 23.55 -2.79 -0.62
CA LEU A 70 23.06 -1.89 -1.65
C LEU A 70 23.76 -0.52 -1.51
N PRO A 71 24.19 0.11 -2.62
CA PRO A 71 24.81 1.42 -2.56
C PRO A 71 23.81 2.45 -2.00
N GLY A 72 24.24 3.20 -1.00
CA GLY A 72 23.46 4.31 -0.45
C GLY A 72 23.15 5.33 -1.54
N LEU A 73 21.87 5.60 -1.77
CA LEU A 73 21.44 6.64 -2.70
C LEU A 73 21.64 8.02 -2.04
N PRO A 74 22.26 8.99 -2.74
CA PRO A 74 22.23 10.38 -2.29
C PRO A 74 20.78 10.87 -2.35
N LEU A 75 20.19 11.14 -1.19
CA LEU A 75 18.79 11.57 -1.06
C LEU A 75 18.78 13.09 -0.91
N PRO A 76 17.82 13.80 -1.54
CA PRO A 76 17.69 15.24 -1.35
C PRO A 76 17.35 15.56 0.12
N ASP A 77 17.80 16.71 0.63
CA ASP A 77 17.67 17.13 2.04
C ASP A 77 16.22 17.04 2.59
N LEU A 78 15.23 17.31 1.74
CA LEU A 78 13.81 17.18 2.08
C LEU A 78 13.46 15.76 2.52
N LEU A 79 14.00 14.78 1.80
CA LEU A 79 13.74 13.37 2.00
C LEU A 79 14.48 12.87 3.25
N GLU A 80 15.70 13.38 3.51
CA GLU A 80 16.41 13.14 4.78
C GLU A 80 15.65 13.70 6.01
N ARG A 81 15.10 14.91 5.92
CA ARG A 81 14.25 15.48 6.98
C ARG A 81 12.95 14.70 7.18
N PHE A 82 12.33 14.25 6.10
CA PHE A 82 11.18 13.36 6.19
C PHE A 82 11.51 12.08 6.95
N PHE A 83 12.69 11.48 6.70
CA PHE A 83 13.13 10.27 7.39
C PHE A 83 13.42 10.48 8.86
N SER A 84 14.09 11.57 9.22
CA SER A 84 14.33 11.87 10.63
C SER A 84 13.03 12.00 11.41
N LEU A 85 11.99 12.59 10.80
CA LEU A 85 10.65 12.68 11.39
C LEU A 85 9.96 11.32 11.53
N CYS A 86 10.10 10.41 10.54
CA CYS A 86 9.54 9.06 10.62
C CYS A 86 10.21 8.18 11.68
N LEU A 87 11.52 8.34 11.87
CA LEU A 87 12.36 7.50 12.75
C LEU A 87 12.50 8.04 14.17
N ALA A 88 12.21 9.33 14.41
CA ALA A 88 12.39 9.93 15.73
C ALA A 88 11.35 9.37 16.73
N PRO A 89 11.78 8.83 17.89
CA PRO A 89 10.86 8.32 18.92
C PRO A 89 10.10 9.45 19.64
N ALA A 90 10.58 10.68 19.56
CA ALA A 90 9.93 11.88 20.10
C ALA A 90 9.84 12.96 19.02
N PRO A 91 8.87 13.90 19.11
CA PRO A 91 8.84 15.05 18.22
C PRO A 91 10.11 15.87 18.48
N LEU A 92 11.09 15.75 17.59
CA LEU A 92 12.16 16.74 17.49
C LEU A 92 11.53 18.09 17.11
N ASP A 93 12.21 19.19 17.43
CA ASP A 93 11.91 20.63 17.26
C ASP A 93 10.99 21.11 16.10
N GLY A 94 10.62 20.26 15.12
CA GLY A 94 9.68 20.50 14.01
C GLY A 94 8.18 20.33 14.31
N GLY A 95 7.78 20.05 15.55
CA GLY A 95 6.37 20.02 15.99
C GLY A 95 5.60 18.75 15.58
N VAL A 96 4.66 18.34 16.44
CA VAL A 96 3.85 17.10 16.32
C VAL A 96 3.16 16.98 14.96
N GLY A 97 2.77 18.11 14.34
CA GLY A 97 2.14 18.14 13.02
C GLY A 97 3.04 17.67 11.88
N ALA A 98 4.33 18.03 11.88
CA ALA A 98 5.27 17.60 10.85
C ALA A 98 5.55 16.09 10.95
N GLN A 99 5.69 15.58 12.17
CA GLN A 99 5.85 14.15 12.43
C GLN A 99 4.61 13.36 12.00
N ALA A 100 3.41 13.83 12.35
CA ALA A 100 2.16 13.22 11.91
C ALA A 100 2.04 13.20 10.39
N GLY A 101 2.35 14.31 9.71
CA GLY A 101 2.38 14.39 8.26
C GLY A 101 3.35 13.40 7.62
N ALA A 102 4.56 13.27 8.20
CA ALA A 102 5.56 12.32 7.72
C ALA A 102 5.07 10.86 7.85
N LEU A 103 4.51 10.50 9.00
CA LEU A 103 3.95 9.15 9.23
C LEU A 103 2.77 8.86 8.30
N ILE A 104 1.89 9.83 8.05
CA ILE A 104 0.78 9.68 7.08
C ILE A 104 1.32 9.33 5.71
N VAL A 105 2.30 10.11 5.23
CA VAL A 105 2.90 9.89 3.90
C VAL A 105 3.63 8.55 3.85
N MET A 106 4.33 8.15 4.92
CA MET A 106 4.98 6.84 5.00
C MET A 106 3.97 5.68 4.88
N TRP A 107 2.92 5.68 5.70
CA TRP A 107 1.87 4.66 5.63
C TRP A 107 1.14 4.67 4.29
N PHE A 108 0.94 5.85 3.71
CA PHE A 108 0.35 5.99 2.38
C PHE A 108 1.25 5.42 1.29
N LEU A 109 2.56 5.64 1.33
CA LEU A 109 3.52 5.04 0.42
C LEU A 109 3.52 3.52 0.52
N MET A 110 3.45 2.97 1.74
CA MET A 110 3.32 1.52 1.96
C MET A 110 2.04 0.96 1.33
N ALA A 111 0.92 1.67 1.52
CA ALA A 111 -0.36 1.31 0.91
C ALA A 111 -0.30 1.39 -0.62
N VAL A 112 0.28 2.45 -1.21
CA VAL A 112 0.46 2.58 -2.65
C VAL A 112 1.35 1.46 -3.20
N ALA A 113 2.47 1.17 -2.54
CA ALA A 113 3.44 0.16 -2.98
C ALA A 113 2.84 -1.25 -3.01
N THR A 114 1.98 -1.60 -2.05
CA THR A 114 1.48 -2.97 -1.87
C THR A 114 0.04 -3.17 -2.35
N MET A 115 -0.83 -2.16 -2.18
CA MET A 115 -2.28 -2.30 -2.42
C MET A 115 -2.70 -1.82 -3.80
N LEU A 116 -2.01 -0.83 -4.37
CA LEU A 116 -2.28 -0.39 -5.75
C LEU A 116 -2.10 -1.51 -6.80
N PRO A 117 -1.07 -2.38 -6.72
CA PRO A 117 -0.99 -3.57 -7.58
C PRO A 117 -2.21 -4.47 -7.49
N SER A 118 -2.80 -4.60 -6.29
CA SER A 118 -3.99 -5.42 -6.07
C SER A 118 -5.25 -4.84 -6.70
N ALA A 119 -5.30 -3.52 -6.93
CA ALA A 119 -6.37 -2.86 -7.67
C ALA A 119 -6.19 -2.97 -9.20
N GLY A 120 -5.07 -3.51 -9.69
CA GLY A 120 -4.76 -3.65 -11.11
C GLY A 120 -5.86 -4.33 -11.95
N PRO A 121 -6.39 -5.50 -11.55
CA PRO A 121 -7.49 -6.15 -12.27
C PRO A 121 -8.74 -5.28 -12.38
N MET A 122 -9.14 -4.59 -11.30
CA MET A 122 -10.27 -3.67 -11.31
C MET A 122 -10.06 -2.53 -12.31
N ILE A 123 -8.88 -1.91 -12.28
CA ILE A 123 -8.57 -0.76 -13.13
C ILE A 123 -8.56 -1.17 -14.60
N ARG A 124 -8.04 -2.35 -14.93
CA ARG A 124 -8.08 -2.93 -16.29
C ARG A 124 -9.52 -3.14 -16.76
N THR A 125 -10.36 -3.76 -15.94
CA THR A 125 -11.78 -3.95 -16.26
C THR A 125 -12.49 -2.62 -16.49
N TYR A 126 -12.25 -1.61 -15.65
CA TYR A 126 -12.82 -0.27 -15.86
C TYR A 126 -12.36 0.35 -17.18
N CYS A 127 -11.07 0.24 -17.50
CA CYS A 127 -10.52 0.73 -18.76
C CYS A 127 -11.15 0.03 -19.99
N GLU A 128 -11.44 -1.26 -19.90
CA GLU A 128 -12.13 -2.02 -20.94
C GLU A 128 -13.57 -1.54 -21.16
N ILE A 129 -14.32 -1.32 -20.07
CA ILE A 129 -15.67 -0.75 -20.12
C ILE A 129 -15.63 0.65 -20.73
N ALA A 130 -14.73 1.50 -20.23
CA ALA A 130 -14.58 2.89 -20.64
C ALA A 130 -14.27 3.01 -22.13
N ASP A 131 -13.39 2.17 -22.66
CA ASP A 131 -13.06 2.17 -24.08
C ASP A 131 -14.20 1.61 -24.94
N THR A 132 -14.92 0.59 -24.47
CA THR A 132 -16.11 0.08 -25.17
C THR A 132 -17.19 1.15 -25.25
N ALA A 133 -17.43 1.88 -24.17
CA ALA A 133 -18.34 3.02 -24.13
C ALA A 133 -17.88 4.17 -25.05
N ARG A 134 -16.57 4.45 -25.10
CA ARG A 134 -15.99 5.45 -26.02
C ARG A 134 -16.21 5.07 -27.49
N ILE A 135 -16.02 3.81 -27.86
CA ILE A 135 -16.27 3.32 -29.23
C ILE A 135 -17.75 3.49 -29.61
N LYS A 136 -18.65 3.34 -28.65
CA LYS A 136 -20.10 3.56 -28.82
C LYS A 136 -20.52 5.04 -28.80
N GLY A 137 -19.58 5.98 -28.60
CA GLY A 137 -19.86 7.41 -28.54
C GLY A 137 -20.52 7.86 -27.23
N GLU A 138 -20.49 7.04 -26.18
CA GLU A 138 -21.04 7.39 -24.87
C GLU A 138 -20.07 8.29 -24.08
N ALA A 139 -20.59 9.04 -23.12
CA ALA A 139 -19.77 9.86 -22.23
C ALA A 139 -18.96 8.98 -21.26
N VAL A 140 -17.64 9.18 -21.21
CA VAL A 140 -16.72 8.35 -20.44
C VAL A 140 -15.95 9.19 -19.43
N VAL A 141 -15.87 8.68 -18.20
CA VAL A 141 -15.08 9.28 -17.12
C VAL A 141 -13.67 8.66 -17.09
N HIS A 142 -12.64 9.49 -16.90
CA HIS A 142 -11.25 9.04 -16.86
C HIS A 142 -10.99 8.03 -15.72
N PRO A 143 -10.29 6.89 -15.96
CA PRO A 143 -10.02 5.88 -14.94
C PRO A 143 -9.30 6.40 -13.69
N LEU A 144 -8.53 7.47 -13.81
CA LEU A 144 -7.86 8.11 -12.65
C LEU A 144 -8.84 8.63 -11.59
N ILE A 145 -10.08 8.94 -11.94
CA ILE A 145 -11.10 9.36 -10.95
C ILE A 145 -11.49 8.18 -10.06
N LEU A 146 -11.58 6.98 -10.64
CA LEU A 146 -11.81 5.75 -9.89
C LEU A 146 -10.62 5.44 -8.97
N VAL A 147 -9.39 5.58 -9.48
CA VAL A 147 -8.17 5.40 -8.67
C VAL A 147 -8.07 6.45 -7.56
N ALA A 148 -8.43 7.70 -7.82
CA ALA A 148 -8.43 8.76 -6.82
C ALA A 148 -9.39 8.45 -5.66
N GLY A 149 -10.58 7.91 -5.96
CA GLY A 149 -11.51 7.43 -4.94
C GLY A 149 -10.97 6.26 -4.12
N TYR A 150 -10.23 5.35 -4.76
CA TYR A 150 -9.57 4.25 -4.06
C TYR A 150 -8.44 4.76 -3.13
N LEU A 151 -7.61 5.67 -3.62
CA LEU A 151 -6.48 6.23 -2.87
C LEU A 151 -6.93 7.16 -1.74
N SER A 152 -8.07 7.84 -1.86
CA SER A 152 -8.57 8.69 -0.77
C SER A 152 -8.93 7.87 0.49
N VAL A 153 -9.47 6.66 0.32
CA VAL A 153 -9.73 5.74 1.43
C VAL A 153 -8.43 5.27 2.07
N TRP A 154 -7.42 4.96 1.27
CA TRP A 154 -6.10 4.59 1.78
C TRP A 154 -5.38 5.74 2.47
N LEU A 155 -5.55 6.97 1.99
CA LEU A 155 -5.02 8.16 2.64
C LEU A 155 -5.66 8.36 4.02
N ALA A 156 -6.99 8.22 4.11
CA ALA A 156 -7.70 8.27 5.38
C ALA A 156 -7.26 7.16 6.35
N ALA A 157 -7.10 5.92 5.85
CA ALA A 157 -6.57 4.81 6.64
C ALA A 157 -5.14 5.06 7.12
N SER A 158 -4.30 5.67 6.28
CA SER A 158 -2.91 6.02 6.63
C SER A 158 -2.85 7.05 7.76
N ALA A 159 -3.81 7.98 7.84
CA ALA A 159 -3.95 8.87 8.98
C ALA A 159 -4.28 8.13 10.28
N VAL A 160 -5.13 7.11 10.23
CA VAL A 160 -5.43 6.26 11.40
C VAL A 160 -4.19 5.48 11.83
N PHE A 161 -3.46 4.84 10.89
CA PHE A 161 -2.25 4.10 11.22
C PHE A 161 -1.12 5.00 11.72
N ALA A 162 -0.97 6.21 11.18
CA ALA A 162 -0.04 7.22 11.67
C ALA A 162 -0.37 7.64 13.10
N ALA A 163 -1.65 7.89 13.41
CA ALA A 163 -2.09 8.21 14.76
C ALA A 163 -1.81 7.04 15.73
N LEU A 164 -2.08 5.80 15.33
CA LEU A 164 -1.73 4.60 16.12
C LEU A 164 -0.22 4.51 16.36
N THR A 165 0.60 4.83 15.35
CA THR A 165 2.06 4.85 15.48
C THR A 165 2.52 5.86 16.51
N LEU A 166 1.97 7.08 16.47
CA LEU A 166 2.27 8.12 17.47
C LEU A 166 1.85 7.71 18.88
N ILE A 167 0.67 7.10 19.03
CA ILE A 167 0.18 6.59 20.32
C ILE A 167 1.15 5.53 20.86
N VAL A 168 1.55 4.56 20.03
CA VAL A 168 2.49 3.52 20.43
C VAL A 168 3.85 4.11 20.82
N HIS A 169 4.39 5.06 20.06
CA HIS A 169 5.65 5.73 20.40
C HIS A 169 5.55 6.52 21.72
N ALA A 170 4.44 7.23 21.95
CA ALA A 170 4.20 7.97 23.18
C ALA A 170 4.17 7.04 24.41
N PHE A 171 3.46 5.90 24.31
CA PHE A 171 3.45 4.89 25.38
C PHE A 171 4.81 4.22 25.57
N ALA A 172 5.57 3.93 24.51
CA ALA A 172 6.90 3.34 24.64
C ALA A 172 7.88 4.28 25.38
N SER A 173 7.79 5.59 25.13
CA SER A 173 8.65 6.61 25.74
C SER A 173 8.39 6.84 27.23
N SER A 174 7.16 6.59 27.71
CA SER A 174 6.76 6.88 29.09
C SER A 174 7.09 5.78 30.10
N VAL A 175 7.29 4.54 29.64
CA VAL A 175 7.47 3.39 30.54
C VAL A 175 8.95 3.11 30.86
N GLN A 176 9.91 3.82 30.25
CA GLN A 176 11.37 3.69 30.51
C GLN A 176 11.89 2.24 30.53
N MET A 177 11.14 1.33 29.91
CA MET A 177 11.54 -0.04 29.65
C MET A 177 12.26 -0.02 28.31
N LEU A 178 13.57 0.15 28.37
CA LEU A 178 14.43 0.13 27.18
C LEU A 178 14.60 -1.28 26.59
N ASP A 179 13.87 -2.29 27.07
CA ASP A 179 13.84 -3.61 26.44
C ASP A 179 12.58 -4.41 26.85
N PRO A 180 11.41 -4.08 26.27
CA PRO A 180 10.72 -5.02 25.36
C PRO A 180 9.91 -4.26 24.29
N VAL A 181 10.59 -3.51 23.42
CA VAL A 181 9.96 -2.60 22.43
C VAL A 181 9.01 -3.30 21.42
N VAL A 182 8.83 -4.63 21.41
CA VAL A 182 7.95 -5.29 20.41
C VAL A 182 7.16 -6.52 20.93
N GLY A 183 7.08 -6.73 22.24
CA GLY A 183 6.45 -7.93 22.82
C GLY A 183 4.92 -7.86 22.83
N ALA A 184 4.34 -7.16 23.82
CA ALA A 184 2.90 -7.18 24.07
C ALA A 184 2.07 -6.45 22.99
N THR A 185 2.49 -5.26 22.55
CA THR A 185 1.78 -4.51 21.50
C THR A 185 1.89 -5.21 20.14
N GLY A 186 3.08 -5.73 19.82
CA GLY A 186 3.30 -6.55 18.63
C GLY A 186 2.48 -7.85 18.67
N ALA A 187 2.51 -8.56 19.79
CA ALA A 187 1.70 -9.76 19.99
C ALA A 187 0.19 -9.48 19.91
N ALA A 188 -0.29 -8.39 20.50
CA ALA A 188 -1.69 -7.97 20.40
C ALA A 188 -2.07 -7.67 18.94
N ALA A 189 -1.21 -6.96 18.20
CA ALA A 189 -1.41 -6.68 16.78
C ALA A 189 -1.44 -7.98 15.95
N LEU A 190 -0.52 -8.92 16.20
CA LEU A 190 -0.50 -10.23 15.53
C LEU A 190 -1.71 -11.09 15.90
N LEU A 191 -2.16 -11.04 17.16
CA LEU A 191 -3.33 -11.80 17.63
C LEU A 191 -4.60 -11.26 16.98
N VAL A 192 -4.78 -9.94 16.96
CA VAL A 192 -5.89 -9.29 16.22
C VAL A 192 -5.81 -9.65 14.75
N ALA A 193 -4.63 -9.57 14.13
CA ALA A 193 -4.44 -9.92 12.73
C ALA A 193 -4.80 -11.39 12.47
N GLY A 194 -4.32 -12.31 13.29
CA GLY A 194 -4.56 -13.74 13.20
C GLY A 194 -6.03 -14.11 13.40
N LEU A 195 -6.70 -13.54 14.41
CA LEU A 195 -8.15 -13.74 14.60
C LEU A 195 -8.97 -13.16 13.46
N TYR A 196 -8.59 -11.99 12.95
CA TYR A 196 -9.27 -11.35 11.84
C TYR A 196 -9.21 -12.18 10.56
N GLN A 197 -8.12 -12.94 10.34
CA GLN A 197 -7.97 -13.87 9.21
C GLN A 197 -9.07 -14.94 9.18
N PHE A 198 -9.57 -15.38 10.34
CA PHE A 198 -10.66 -16.35 10.44
C PHE A 198 -12.06 -15.72 10.50
N SER A 199 -12.14 -14.39 10.49
CA SER A 199 -13.43 -13.70 10.61
C SER A 199 -14.27 -13.79 9.33
N GLY A 200 -15.58 -13.98 9.50
CA GLY A 200 -16.54 -13.90 8.39
C GLY A 200 -16.58 -12.52 7.73
N LEU A 201 -16.21 -11.47 8.47
CA LEU A 201 -16.09 -10.11 7.94
C LEU A 201 -14.97 -10.02 6.90
N LYS A 202 -13.79 -10.56 7.19
CA LYS A 202 -12.70 -10.62 6.21
C LYS A 202 -13.13 -11.37 4.96
N GLU A 203 -13.79 -12.51 5.13
CA GLU A 203 -14.23 -13.33 4.00
C GLU A 203 -15.25 -12.59 3.11
N ALA A 204 -16.21 -11.88 3.72
CA ALA A 204 -17.18 -11.06 3.00
C ALA A 204 -16.47 -9.94 2.20
N CYS A 205 -15.55 -9.21 2.84
CA CYS A 205 -14.76 -8.16 2.17
C CYS A 205 -13.91 -8.74 1.02
N LEU A 206 -13.22 -9.86 1.24
CA LEU A 206 -12.37 -10.50 0.25
C LEU A 206 -13.17 -10.99 -0.96
N THR A 207 -14.36 -11.55 -0.74
CA THR A 207 -15.27 -12.00 -1.81
C THR A 207 -15.67 -10.83 -2.72
N LYS A 208 -16.04 -9.69 -2.12
CA LYS A 208 -16.35 -8.47 -2.87
C LYS A 208 -15.13 -7.89 -3.58
N CYS A 209 -13.96 -7.94 -2.94
CA CYS A 209 -12.70 -7.48 -3.53
C CYS A 209 -12.31 -8.31 -4.77
N LYS A 210 -12.60 -9.62 -4.78
CA LYS A 210 -12.32 -10.55 -5.88
C LYS A 210 -13.25 -10.41 -7.08
N SER A 211 -14.45 -9.87 -6.90
CA SER A 211 -15.45 -9.72 -7.96
C SER A 211 -15.67 -8.26 -8.37
N PRO A 212 -14.66 -7.54 -8.87
CA PRO A 212 -14.80 -6.12 -9.21
C PRO A 212 -15.77 -5.90 -10.38
N PHE A 213 -15.90 -6.87 -11.29
CA PHE A 213 -16.68 -6.75 -12.52
C PHE A 213 -18.18 -6.51 -12.24
N SER A 214 -18.82 -7.32 -11.39
CA SER A 214 -20.26 -7.21 -11.14
C SER A 214 -20.64 -5.85 -10.53
N ILE A 215 -19.80 -5.36 -9.61
CA ILE A 215 -19.99 -4.07 -8.94
C ILE A 215 -19.74 -2.92 -9.91
N LEU A 216 -18.65 -2.98 -10.70
CA LEU A 216 -18.33 -1.94 -11.67
C LEU A 216 -19.40 -1.81 -12.76
N PHE A 217 -19.84 -2.91 -13.35
CA PHE A 217 -20.84 -2.89 -14.42
C PHE A 217 -22.21 -2.41 -13.93
N SER A 218 -22.67 -2.89 -12.77
CA SER A 218 -23.97 -2.51 -12.23
C SER A 218 -24.05 -1.05 -11.78
N ASN A 219 -22.92 -0.45 -11.39
CA ASN A 219 -22.86 0.92 -10.84
C ASN A 219 -22.18 1.92 -11.77
N TRP A 220 -21.86 1.51 -13.01
CA TRP A 220 -21.22 2.37 -13.98
C TRP A 220 -22.06 3.61 -14.28
N SER A 221 -21.39 4.74 -14.50
CA SER A 221 -22.04 6.01 -14.77
C SER A 221 -21.10 6.97 -15.51
N ALA A 222 -21.67 7.75 -16.42
CA ALA A 222 -20.99 8.87 -17.06
C ALA A 222 -20.70 10.07 -16.12
N ARG A 223 -21.10 10.00 -14.83
CA ARG A 223 -20.88 11.09 -13.86
C ARG A 223 -19.59 10.88 -13.05
N PRO A 224 -18.63 11.83 -13.06
CA PRO A 224 -17.38 11.74 -12.30
C PRO A 224 -17.56 11.40 -10.82
N GLY A 225 -18.52 12.03 -10.14
CA GLY A 225 -18.78 11.78 -8.72
C GLY A 225 -19.23 10.36 -8.40
N ARG A 226 -19.97 9.69 -9.31
CA ARG A 226 -20.36 8.29 -9.12
C ARG A 226 -19.18 7.34 -9.29
N ILE A 227 -18.28 7.62 -10.24
CA ILE A 227 -17.06 6.85 -10.46
C ILE A 227 -16.07 7.02 -9.30
N PHE A 228 -15.96 8.24 -8.76
CA PHE A 228 -15.17 8.48 -7.56
C PHE A 228 -15.72 7.68 -6.37
N ARG A 229 -17.04 7.69 -6.16
CA ARG A 229 -17.69 6.90 -5.10
C ARG A 229 -17.52 5.39 -5.29
N LEU A 230 -17.56 4.92 -6.53
CA LEU A 230 -17.27 3.53 -6.87
C LEU A 230 -15.83 3.14 -6.50
N GLY A 231 -14.87 4.04 -6.74
CA GLY A 231 -13.48 3.90 -6.29
C GLY A 231 -13.37 3.83 -4.76
N MET A 232 -14.07 4.71 -4.05
CA MET A 232 -14.12 4.69 -2.57
C MET A 232 -14.72 3.39 -2.04
N GLU A 233 -15.81 2.92 -2.63
CA GLU A 233 -16.46 1.67 -2.23
C GLU A 233 -15.48 0.49 -2.36
N GLN A 234 -14.76 0.39 -3.49
CA GLN A 234 -13.71 -0.61 -3.62
C GLN A 234 -12.58 -0.41 -2.60
N GLY A 235 -12.18 0.84 -2.35
CA GLY A 235 -11.19 1.19 -1.35
C GLY A 235 -11.55 0.65 0.02
N VAL A 236 -12.82 0.80 0.44
CA VAL A 236 -13.33 0.29 1.72
C VAL A 236 -13.32 -1.24 1.77
N TRP A 237 -13.74 -1.92 0.70
CA TRP A 237 -13.67 -3.39 0.64
C TRP A 237 -12.22 -3.90 0.71
N CYS A 238 -11.30 -3.21 0.01
CA CYS A 238 -9.88 -3.53 0.02
C CYS A 238 -9.24 -3.29 1.39
N LEU A 239 -9.57 -2.16 2.02
CA LEU A 239 -9.13 -1.85 3.37
C LEU A 239 -9.66 -2.91 4.34
N GLY A 240 -10.94 -3.27 4.26
CA GLY A 240 -11.57 -4.32 5.07
C GLY A 240 -10.84 -5.66 4.97
N CYS A 241 -10.40 -6.11 3.79
CA CYS A 241 -9.68 -7.38 3.71
C CYS A 241 -8.21 -7.33 4.16
N CYS A 242 -7.56 -6.16 4.19
CA CYS A 242 -6.11 -6.04 4.36
C CYS A 242 -5.64 -5.25 5.59
N TRP A 243 -6.50 -4.45 6.23
CA TRP A 243 -6.10 -3.58 7.35
C TRP A 243 -5.45 -4.36 8.50
N ALA A 244 -5.94 -5.56 8.78
CA ALA A 244 -5.42 -6.40 9.85
C ALA A 244 -3.99 -6.90 9.56
N LEU A 245 -3.66 -7.12 8.28
CA LEU A 245 -2.29 -7.46 7.89
C LEU A 245 -1.35 -6.26 8.00
N MET A 246 -1.86 -5.04 7.78
CA MET A 246 -1.06 -3.83 8.02
C MET A 246 -0.65 -3.70 9.50
N LEU A 247 -1.45 -4.24 10.43
CA LEU A 247 -1.10 -4.24 11.86
C LEU A 247 0.16 -5.05 12.18
N VAL A 248 0.49 -6.06 11.36
CA VAL A 248 1.70 -6.87 11.52
C VAL A 248 2.96 -6.01 11.47
N MET A 249 2.94 -4.88 10.74
CA MET A 249 4.05 -3.93 10.68
C MET A 249 4.41 -3.34 12.05
N PHE A 250 3.46 -3.26 12.99
CA PHE A 250 3.77 -2.86 14.37
C PHE A 250 4.56 -3.92 15.15
N ALA A 251 4.46 -5.20 14.77
CA ALA A 251 5.14 -6.31 15.44
C ALA A 251 6.54 -6.60 14.88
N VAL A 252 6.86 -6.12 13.68
CA VAL A 252 8.18 -6.35 13.02
C VAL A 252 9.01 -5.07 12.87
N GLY A 253 8.44 -3.94 13.25
CA GLY A 253 8.96 -2.61 12.95
C GLY A 253 8.41 -2.09 11.64
N VAL A 254 7.81 -0.90 11.72
CA VAL A 254 7.05 -0.24 10.63
C VAL A 254 7.89 -0.03 9.35
N MET A 255 9.21 -0.11 9.47
CA MET A 255 10.16 0.19 8.39
C MET A 255 10.90 -1.05 7.84
N ASN A 256 10.49 -2.26 8.23
CA ASN A 256 11.07 -3.46 7.66
C ASN A 256 10.48 -3.73 6.25
N VAL A 257 11.25 -3.37 5.23
CA VAL A 257 10.87 -3.56 3.81
C VAL A 257 10.71 -5.03 3.42
N PHE A 258 11.46 -5.94 4.04
CA PHE A 258 11.31 -7.38 3.79
C PHE A 258 9.91 -7.87 4.20
N TRP A 259 9.47 -7.54 5.41
CA TRP A 259 8.13 -7.90 5.87
C TRP A 259 7.04 -7.16 5.10
N LEU A 260 7.25 -5.90 4.73
CA LEU A 260 6.32 -5.16 3.89
C LEU A 260 6.11 -5.86 2.53
N ALA A 261 7.20 -6.29 1.89
CA ALA A 261 7.15 -7.03 0.63
C ALA A 261 6.45 -8.39 0.80
N LEU A 262 6.73 -9.10 1.88
CA LEU A 262 6.09 -10.38 2.18
C LEU A 262 4.57 -10.23 2.39
N ILE A 263 4.13 -9.21 3.13
CA ILE A 263 2.70 -8.93 3.33
C ILE A 263 2.05 -8.50 2.01
N GLY A 264 2.72 -7.65 1.23
CA GLY A 264 2.26 -7.26 -0.11
C GLY A 264 2.05 -8.47 -1.03
N LEU A 265 3.04 -9.37 -1.08
CA LEU A 265 2.92 -10.62 -1.85
C LEU A 265 1.79 -11.49 -1.32
N PHE A 266 1.68 -11.63 0.00
CA PHE A 266 0.65 -12.45 0.62
C PHE A 266 -0.76 -11.92 0.32
N THR A 267 -1.00 -10.62 0.49
CA THR A 267 -2.29 -9.99 0.16
C THR A 267 -2.64 -10.10 -1.32
N LEU A 268 -1.65 -10.03 -2.20
CA LEU A 268 -1.82 -10.23 -3.63
C LEU A 268 -2.24 -11.68 -3.94
N ILE A 269 -1.59 -12.67 -3.33
CA ILE A 269 -1.96 -14.09 -3.44
C ILE A 269 -3.38 -14.34 -2.92
N GLU A 270 -3.73 -13.80 -1.76
CA GLU A 270 -5.09 -13.94 -1.19
C GLU A 270 -6.17 -13.42 -2.13
N LYS A 271 -5.88 -12.32 -2.84
CA LYS A 271 -6.82 -11.69 -3.77
C LYS A 271 -6.88 -12.42 -5.13
N GLN A 272 -5.80 -13.08 -5.55
CA GLN A 272 -5.76 -13.77 -6.86
C GLN A 272 -6.21 -15.24 -6.79
N THR A 273 -6.08 -15.90 -5.65
CA THR A 273 -6.39 -17.33 -5.52
C THR A 273 -7.86 -17.58 -5.19
N ALA A 274 -8.46 -18.56 -5.86
CA ALA A 274 -9.79 -19.06 -5.54
C ALA A 274 -9.69 -20.07 -4.38
N GLY A 275 -9.87 -19.62 -3.14
CA GLY A 275 -9.88 -20.51 -1.98
C GLY A 275 -9.68 -19.78 -0.64
N ARG A 276 -10.06 -20.47 0.45
CA ARG A 276 -9.86 -20.02 1.83
C ARG A 276 -8.51 -20.45 2.43
N LEU A 277 -7.79 -21.33 1.73
CA LEU A 277 -6.55 -21.96 2.23
C LEU A 277 -5.46 -20.93 2.57
N PRO A 278 -5.13 -19.95 1.70
CA PRO A 278 -4.05 -18.99 1.97
C PRO A 278 -4.35 -18.17 3.22
N THR A 279 -5.58 -17.66 3.33
CA THR A 279 -6.08 -16.89 4.46
C THR A 279 -6.01 -17.67 5.77
N ARG A 280 -6.39 -18.96 5.76
CA ARG A 280 -6.28 -19.81 6.95
C ARG A 280 -4.83 -20.08 7.34
N ILE A 281 -3.95 -20.32 6.36
CA ILE A 281 -2.53 -20.57 6.60
C ILE A 281 -1.89 -19.33 7.23
N ALA A 282 -2.11 -18.13 6.69
CA ALA A 282 -1.57 -16.93 7.32
C ALA A 282 -2.20 -16.65 8.68
N GLY A 283 -3.50 -16.86 8.86
CA GLY A 283 -4.12 -16.78 10.18
C GLY A 283 -3.42 -17.67 11.19
N ALA A 284 -3.16 -18.93 10.84
CA ALA A 284 -2.45 -19.87 11.70
C ALA A 284 -1.02 -19.43 12.01
N ILE A 285 -0.26 -19.01 10.98
CA ILE A 285 1.12 -18.51 11.15
C ILE A 285 1.15 -17.30 12.09
N LEU A 286 0.23 -16.35 11.92
CA LEU A 286 0.15 -15.15 12.74
C LEU A 286 -0.20 -15.47 14.19
N LEU A 287 -1.10 -16.42 14.45
CA LEU A 287 -1.45 -16.85 15.81
C LEU A 287 -0.32 -17.61 16.50
N VAL A 288 0.38 -18.49 15.77
CA VAL A 288 1.57 -19.20 16.30
C VAL A 288 2.67 -18.20 16.63
N TRP A 289 2.86 -17.19 15.78
CA TRP A 289 3.85 -16.16 16.05
C TRP A 289 3.46 -15.25 17.21
N ALA A 290 2.19 -14.87 17.32
CA ALA A 290 1.67 -14.11 18.46
C ALA A 290 1.90 -14.85 19.78
N THR A 291 1.58 -16.16 19.81
CA THR A 291 1.79 -16.99 21.02
C THR A 291 3.26 -17.16 21.35
N ALA A 292 4.13 -17.38 20.34
CA ALA A 292 5.57 -17.43 20.56
C ALA A 292 6.12 -16.12 21.15
N LEU A 293 5.69 -14.96 20.62
CA LEU A 293 6.09 -13.67 21.18
C LEU A 293 5.59 -13.49 22.61
N LEU A 294 4.34 -13.84 22.91
CA LEU A 294 3.81 -13.77 24.28
C LEU A 294 4.62 -14.60 25.26
N VAL A 295 4.98 -15.84 24.89
CA VAL A 295 5.76 -16.76 25.74
C VAL A 295 7.19 -16.26 25.96
N VAL A 296 7.82 -15.68 24.94
CA VAL A 296 9.18 -15.11 25.07
C VAL A 296 9.18 -13.80 25.87
N SER A 297 8.07 -13.06 25.84
CA SER A 297 7.92 -11.78 26.53
C SER A 297 7.35 -11.87 27.96
N ALA A 298 6.95 -13.05 28.40
CA ALA A 298 6.37 -13.32 29.73
C ALA A 298 7.44 -13.89 30.68
#